data_AF-X1L757-F1
#
_entry.id   AF-X1L757-F1
#
_cell.length_a   1.000
_cell.length_b   1.000
_cell.length_c   1.000
_cell.angle_alpha   90.00
_cell.angle_beta   90.00
_cell.angle_gamma   90.00
#
_symmetry.space_group_name_H-M   'P 1'
#
loop_
_entity.id
_entity.type
_entity.pdbx_description
1 polymer ?
#
loop_
_entity_poly.entity_id
_entity_poly.type
_entity_poly.pdbx_seq_one_letter_code
_entity_poly.pdbx_strand_id
1 'polypeptide(L)'
;MAIDPVCKMEEVMRVEHITLGIEGAELEGEVIDSLAEAQKAGDTIREHRRGIAPTYSDLLGEGRYDPTDPTQLTYAQALNLENYLYLAVVAFGLTQSVTASGIFMVITGIALGGTGVVLYRLSQIVS
;
A
#
# COMPACT_ATOMS: atom_id res chain seq x y z
N MET A 1 24.48 -23.56 -11.99
CA MET A 1 23.02 -23.76 -11.88
C MET A 1 22.53 -22.76 -10.85
N ALA A 2 22.02 -21.61 -11.30
CA ALA A 2 21.55 -20.54 -10.42
C ALA A 2 20.19 -20.97 -9.85
N ILE A 3 20.10 -21.07 -8.53
CA ILE A 3 18.84 -21.39 -7.85
C ILE A 3 18.11 -20.07 -7.61
N ASP A 4 16.94 -19.96 -8.23
CA ASP A 4 16.08 -18.79 -8.19
C ASP A 4 15.58 -18.55 -6.75
N PRO A 5 15.87 -17.38 -6.13
CA PRO A 5 15.53 -17.10 -4.74
C PRO A 5 14.01 -17.06 -4.48
N VAL A 6 13.20 -16.84 -5.52
CA VAL A 6 11.73 -16.79 -5.42
C VAL A 6 11.16 -18.15 -5.04
N CYS A 7 11.71 -19.24 -5.58
CA CYS A 7 11.21 -20.60 -5.37
C CYS A 7 11.38 -21.08 -3.92
N LYS A 8 12.41 -20.59 -3.20
CA LYS A 8 12.62 -20.91 -1.78
C LYS A 8 11.62 -20.20 -0.86
N MET A 9 11.21 -18.98 -1.21
CA MET A 9 10.29 -18.21 -0.37
C MET A 9 8.90 -18.85 -0.35
N GLU A 10 8.38 -19.26 -1.51
CA GLU A 10 7.07 -19.92 -1.63
C GLU A 10 7.02 -21.22 -0.85
N GLU A 11 8.09 -22.02 -0.92
CA GLU A 11 8.15 -23.30 -0.22
C GLU A 11 8.26 -23.14 1.29
N VAL A 12 9.00 -22.13 1.76
CA VAL A 12 9.06 -21.77 3.19
C VAL A 12 7.70 -21.25 3.68
N MET A 13 7.03 -20.37 2.92
CA MET A 13 5.71 -19.85 3.28
C MET A 13 4.62 -20.94 3.32
N ARG A 14 4.72 -21.95 2.44
CA ARG A 14 3.80 -23.10 2.39
C ARG A 14 4.03 -24.09 3.54
N VAL A 15 5.27 -24.29 3.97
CA VAL A 15 5.59 -25.14 5.13
C VAL A 15 5.11 -24.49 6.43
N GLU A 16 5.31 -23.18 6.57
CA GLU A 16 4.97 -22.42 7.77
C GLU A 16 3.47 -22.08 7.90
N HIS A 17 2.62 -22.50 6.94
CA HIS A 17 1.17 -22.23 6.92
C HIS A 17 0.84 -20.74 7.22
N ILE A 18 1.65 -19.82 6.69
CA ILE A 18 1.38 -18.38 6.80
C ILE A 18 0.29 -18.05 5.78
N THR A 19 -0.95 -18.37 6.13
CA THR A 19 -2.14 -17.82 5.51
C THR A 19 -2.56 -16.59 6.30
N LEU A 20 -2.96 -15.52 5.62
CA LEU A 20 -3.59 -14.36 6.24
C LEU A 20 -5.03 -14.75 6.63
N GLY A 21 -5.15 -15.70 7.55
CA GLY A 21 -6.40 -16.12 8.15
C GLY A 21 -6.83 -15.11 9.19
N ILE A 22 -7.51 -14.06 8.77
CA ILE A 22 -8.38 -13.30 9.67
C ILE A 22 -9.58 -14.20 9.95
N GLU A 23 -9.56 -14.92 11.09
CA GLU A 23 -10.71 -15.72 11.52
C GLU A 23 -11.94 -14.81 11.68
N GLY A 24 -12.93 -15.02 10.82
CA GLY A 24 -14.23 -14.35 10.88
C GLY A 24 -14.67 -13.61 9.61
N ALA A 25 -13.82 -13.49 8.59
CA ALA A 25 -14.21 -12.98 7.29
C ALA A 25 -13.86 -14.00 6.20
N GLU A 26 -14.87 -14.71 5.72
CA GLU A 26 -14.83 -15.43 4.45
C GLU A 26 -14.76 -14.40 3.33
N LEU A 27 -13.58 -13.80 3.16
CA LEU A 27 -13.18 -13.08 1.97
C LEU A 27 -12.02 -13.89 1.42
N GLU A 28 -12.21 -14.49 0.25
CA GLU A 28 -11.10 -15.02 -0.56
C GLU A 28 -9.95 -14.01 -0.49
N GLY A 29 -8.71 -14.48 -0.34
CA GLY A 29 -7.51 -13.66 -0.18
C GLY A 29 -7.28 -12.74 -1.38
N GLU A 30 -8.08 -11.70 -1.48
CA GLU A 30 -8.12 -10.73 -2.56
C GLU A 30 -7.03 -9.72 -2.28
N VAL A 31 -6.09 -9.63 -3.21
CA VAL A 31 -5.00 -8.66 -3.15
C VAL A 31 -5.65 -7.29 -3.14
N ILE A 32 -5.32 -6.49 -2.13
CA ILE A 32 -5.74 -5.09 -2.07
C ILE A 32 -5.10 -4.35 -3.24
N ASP A 33 -5.86 -4.14 -4.30
CA ASP A 33 -5.36 -3.58 -5.56
C ASP A 33 -5.75 -2.11 -5.75
N SER A 34 -6.63 -1.61 -4.88
CA SER A 34 -7.19 -0.27 -4.97
C SER A 34 -7.07 0.52 -3.68
N LEU A 35 -7.07 1.85 -3.83
CA LEU A 35 -7.05 2.79 -2.71
C LEU A 35 -8.27 2.59 -1.79
N ALA A 36 -9.45 2.37 -2.37
CA ALA A 36 -10.69 2.22 -1.62
C ALA A 36 -10.70 0.93 -0.79
N GLU A 37 -10.16 -0.17 -1.32
CA GLU A 37 -10.01 -1.42 -0.58
C GLU A 37 -8.97 -1.32 0.51
N ALA A 38 -7.82 -0.69 0.25
CA ALA A 38 -6.79 -0.48 1.27
C ALA A 38 -7.32 0.31 2.45
N GLN A 39 -8.10 1.36 2.16
CA GLN A 39 -8.74 2.18 3.19
C GLN A 39 -9.81 1.39 3.95
N LYS A 40 -10.69 0.67 3.25
CA LYS A 40 -11.74 -0.14 3.87
C LYS A 40 -11.15 -1.23 4.77
N ALA A 41 -10.14 -1.96 4.30
CA ALA A 41 -9.44 -2.96 5.08
C ALA A 41 -8.76 -2.35 6.31
N GLY A 42 -8.10 -1.19 6.14
CA GLY A 42 -7.49 -0.45 7.25
C GLY A 42 -8.52 -0.04 8.30
N ASP A 43 -9.68 0.46 7.86
CA ASP A 43 -10.78 0.85 8.74
C ASP A 43 -11.41 -0.35 9.46
N THR A 44 -11.55 -1.51 8.79
CA THR A 44 -12.02 -2.76 9.42
C THR A 44 -11.05 -3.26 10.49
N ILE A 45 -9.74 -3.28 10.21
CA ILE A 45 -8.72 -3.67 11.19
C ILE A 45 -8.71 -2.69 12.36
N ARG A 46 -8.86 -1.38 12.08
CA ARG A 46 -8.95 -0.34 13.09
C ARG A 46 -10.15 -0.53 14.01
N GLU A 47 -11.31 -0.85 13.44
CA GLU A 47 -12.53 -1.13 14.20
C GLU A 47 -12.34 -2.36 15.08
N HIS A 48 -11.80 -3.46 14.54
CA HIS A 48 -11.47 -4.67 15.30
C HIS A 48 -10.50 -4.36 16.46
N ARG A 49 -9.40 -3.64 16.18
CA ARG A 49 -8.43 -3.23 17.20
C ARG A 49 -9.06 -2.40 18.30
N ARG A 50 -9.93 -1.44 17.94
CA ARG A 50 -10.64 -0.60 18.92
C ARG A 50 -11.70 -1.37 19.71
N GLY A 51 -12.23 -2.45 19.13
CA GLY A 51 -13.07 -3.42 19.84
C GLY A 51 -12.32 -4.17 20.94
N ILE A 52 -11.01 -4.40 20.79
CA ILE A 52 -10.15 -4.95 21.85
C ILE A 52 -9.86 -3.90 22.92
N ALA A 53 -9.31 -2.74 22.53
CA ALA A 53 -9.06 -1.63 23.43
C ALA A 53 -9.10 -0.28 22.68
N PRO A 54 -9.66 0.79 23.28
CA PRO A 54 -9.77 2.10 22.60
C PRO A 54 -8.40 2.68 22.21
N THR A 55 -7.39 2.51 23.06
CA THR A 55 -6.01 2.92 22.82
C THR A 55 -5.02 1.86 23.30
N TYR A 56 -3.76 1.98 22.85
CA TYR A 56 -2.68 1.11 23.33
C TYR A 56 -2.40 1.30 24.83
N SER A 57 -2.60 2.52 25.34
CA SER A 57 -2.51 2.80 26.78
C SER A 57 -3.64 2.13 27.56
N ASP A 58 -4.85 2.09 27.01
CA ASP A 58 -5.98 1.39 27.65
C ASP A 58 -5.78 -0.13 27.64
N LEU A 59 -5.08 -0.66 26.63
CA LEU A 59 -4.70 -2.07 26.56
C LEU A 59 -3.66 -2.45 27.62
N LEU A 60 -2.64 -1.62 27.81
CA LEU A 60 -1.54 -1.88 28.74
C LEU A 60 -1.85 -1.47 30.18
N GLY A 61 -2.73 -0.49 30.38
CA GLY A 61 -2.91 0.19 31.66
C GLY A 61 -1.60 0.80 32.15
N GLU A 62 -1.17 0.44 33.36
CA GLU A 62 0.14 0.80 33.92
C GLU A 62 1.25 -0.24 33.60
N GLY A 63 0.90 -1.31 32.87
CA GLY A 63 1.78 -2.41 32.54
C GLY A 63 2.70 -2.15 31.35
N ARG A 64 3.60 -3.11 31.10
CA ARG A 64 4.43 -3.17 29.88
C ARG A 64 3.86 -4.21 28.93
N TYR A 65 4.21 -4.08 27.65
CA TYR A 65 3.87 -5.07 26.64
C TYR A 65 4.34 -6.48 27.03
N ASP A 66 3.41 -7.43 27.00
CA ASP A 66 3.64 -8.85 27.21
C ASP A 66 3.40 -9.62 25.90
N PRO A 67 4.45 -10.15 25.25
CA PRO A 67 4.30 -10.91 24.01
C PRO A 67 3.65 -12.29 24.20
N THR A 68 3.47 -12.75 25.45
CA THR A 68 2.80 -14.02 25.77
C THR A 68 1.30 -13.85 26.00
N ASP A 69 0.83 -12.61 26.16
CA ASP A 69 -0.59 -12.27 26.22
C ASP A 69 -1.15 -12.23 24.78
N PRO A 70 -2.04 -13.16 24.41
CA PRO A 70 -2.58 -13.23 23.06
C PRO A 70 -3.36 -11.97 22.69
N THR A 71 -4.00 -11.29 23.65
CA THR A 71 -4.76 -10.06 23.40
C THR A 71 -3.83 -8.91 23.03
N GLN A 72 -2.69 -8.78 23.71
CA GLN A 72 -1.70 -7.74 23.39
C GLN A 72 -0.98 -8.02 22.08
N LEU A 73 -0.68 -9.29 21.81
CA LEU A 73 -0.06 -9.71 20.56
C LEU A 73 -0.97 -9.41 19.35
N THR A 74 -2.25 -9.81 19.41
CA THR A 74 -3.23 -9.53 18.35
C THR A 74 -3.45 -8.03 18.15
N TYR A 75 -3.52 -7.25 19.24
CA TYR A 75 -3.62 -5.80 19.14
C TYR A 75 -2.43 -5.17 18.42
N ALA A 76 -1.21 -5.58 18.79
CA ALA A 76 0.02 -5.08 18.17
C ALA A 76 0.13 -5.49 16.69
N GLN A 77 -0.33 -6.70 16.35
CA GLN A 77 -0.40 -7.15 14.96
C GLN A 77 -1.40 -6.31 14.15
N ALA A 78 -2.60 -6.09 14.69
CA ALA A 78 -3.62 -5.25 14.05
C ALA A 78 -3.14 -3.80 13.86
N LEU A 79 -2.45 -3.22 14.85
CA LEU A 79 -1.87 -1.88 14.75
C LEU A 79 -0.82 -1.79 13.62
N ASN A 80 0.05 -2.79 13.48
CA ASN A 80 1.03 -2.81 12.40
C ASN A 80 0.37 -2.96 11.02
N LEU A 81 -0.62 -3.85 10.90
CA LEU A 81 -1.37 -4.03 9.65
C LEU A 81 -2.12 -2.75 9.25
N GLU A 82 -2.80 -2.08 10.18
CA GLU A 82 -3.46 -0.79 9.93
C GLU A 82 -2.47 0.26 9.40
N ASN A 83 -1.30 0.38 10.02
CA ASN A 83 -0.27 1.31 9.56
C ASN A 83 0.21 0.98 8.14
N TYR A 84 0.44 -0.30 7.82
CA TYR A 84 0.84 -0.70 6.47
C TYR A 84 -0.26 -0.43 5.44
N LEU A 85 -1.53 -0.63 5.78
CA LEU A 85 -2.65 -0.35 4.89
C LEU A 85 -2.82 1.14 4.62
N TYR A 86 -2.68 1.99 5.64
CA TYR A 86 -2.70 3.44 5.42
C TYR A 86 -1.47 3.93 4.64
N LEU A 87 -0.30 3.32 4.83
CA LEU A 87 0.85 3.59 3.96
C LEU A 87 0.58 3.17 2.50
N ALA A 88 -0.13 2.05 2.28
CA ALA A 88 -0.55 1.63 0.94
C ALA A 88 -1.51 2.65 0.31
N VAL A 89 -2.50 3.16 1.06
CA VAL A 89 -3.40 4.24 0.60
C VAL A 89 -2.59 5.46 0.14
N VAL A 90 -1.61 5.89 0.93
CA VAL A 90 -0.73 7.03 0.57
C VAL A 90 0.09 6.70 -0.68
N ALA A 91 0.64 5.49 -0.79
CA ALA A 91 1.43 5.06 -1.94
C ALA A 91 0.60 5.04 -3.23
N PHE A 92 -0.65 4.59 -3.18
CA PHE A 92 -1.58 4.66 -4.31
C PHE A 92 -1.85 6.11 -4.73
N GLY A 93 -2.15 6.99 -3.77
CA GLY A 93 -2.35 8.42 -4.04
C GLY A 93 -1.13 9.08 -4.69
N LEU A 94 0.06 8.79 -4.18
CA LEU A 94 1.32 9.28 -4.74
C LEU A 94 1.55 8.74 -6.16
N THR A 95 1.34 7.45 -6.39
CA THR A 95 1.52 6.81 -7.70
C THR A 95 0.59 7.42 -8.74
N GLN A 96 -0.68 7.66 -8.39
CA GLN A 96 -1.63 8.34 -9.27
C GLN A 96 -1.17 9.77 -9.60
N SER A 97 -0.72 10.54 -8.60
CA SER A 97 -0.23 11.91 -8.79
C SER A 97 1.01 11.98 -9.70
N VAL A 98 1.98 11.09 -9.47
CA VAL A 98 3.19 10.99 -10.29
C VAL A 98 2.84 10.56 -11.72
N THR A 99 1.92 9.61 -11.89
CA THR A 99 1.50 9.17 -13.22
C THR A 99 0.79 10.30 -13.99
N ALA A 100 -0.14 11.00 -13.34
CA ALA A 100 -0.85 12.12 -13.93
C ALA A 100 0.09 13.27 -14.32
N SER A 101 1.01 13.64 -13.43
CA SER A 101 2.02 14.66 -13.73
C SER A 101 2.97 14.22 -14.85
N GLY A 102 3.38 12.96 -14.88
CA GLY A 102 4.17 12.37 -15.96
C GLY A 102 3.49 12.50 -17.33
N ILE A 103 2.22 12.11 -17.41
CA ILE A 103 1.42 12.24 -18.64
C ILE A 103 1.32 13.71 -19.06
N PHE A 104 1.02 14.60 -18.11
CA PHE A 104 0.95 16.04 -18.39
C PHE A 104 2.26 16.58 -18.96
N MET A 105 3.41 16.24 -18.35
CA MET A 105 4.72 16.67 -18.84
C MET A 105 5.00 16.22 -20.26
N VAL A 106 4.62 14.98 -20.62
CA VAL A 106 4.76 14.48 -22.00
C VAL A 106 3.90 15.29 -22.97
N ILE A 107 2.63 15.53 -22.63
CA ILE A 107 1.71 16.32 -23.48
C ILE A 107 2.25 17.73 -23.67
N THR A 108 2.67 18.39 -22.60
CA THR A 108 3.24 19.74 -22.65
C THR A 108 4.53 19.78 -23.47
N GLY A 109 5.41 18.78 -23.30
CA GLY A 109 6.64 18.66 -24.07
C GLY A 109 6.37 18.54 -25.57
N ILE A 110 5.38 17.72 -25.96
CA ILE A 110 4.97 17.57 -27.37
C ILE A 110 4.37 18.88 -27.89
N ALA A 111 3.52 19.55 -27.11
CA ALA A 111 2.89 20.80 -27.52
C ALA A 111 3.94 21.90 -27.76
N LEU A 112 4.82 22.13 -26.79
CA LEU A 112 5.88 23.14 -26.89
C LEU A 112 6.90 22.79 -27.97
N GLY A 113 7.31 21.53 -28.05
CA GLY A 113 8.22 21.04 -29.10
C GLY A 113 7.63 21.19 -30.50
N GLY A 114 6.36 20.81 -30.67
CA GLY A 114 5.63 20.95 -31.93
C GLY A 114 5.49 22.41 -32.36
N THR A 115 5.08 23.30 -31.44
CA THR A 115 5.03 24.74 -31.70
C THR A 115 6.41 25.28 -32.09
N GLY A 116 7.47 24.88 -31.39
CA GLY A 116 8.84 25.27 -31.71
C GLY A 116 9.27 24.86 -33.12
N VAL A 117 8.99 23.61 -33.53
CA VAL A 117 9.31 23.11 -34.88
C VAL A 117 8.55 23.87 -35.96
N VAL A 118 7.27 24.16 -35.75
CA VAL A 118 6.45 24.92 -36.71
C VAL A 118 7.01 26.33 -36.88
N LEU A 119 7.31 27.03 -35.77
CA LEU A 119 7.90 28.36 -35.81
C LEU A 119 9.29 28.38 -36.49
N TYR A 120 10.12 27.38 -36.20
CA TYR A 120 11.44 27.24 -36.83
C TYR A 120 11.33 27.10 -38.36
N ARG A 121 10.41 26.26 -38.84
CA ARG A 121 10.17 26.09 -40.28
C ARG A 121 9.65 27.38 -40.93
N LEU A 122 8.72 28.09 -40.29
CA LEU A 122 8.21 29.36 -40.79
C LEU A 122 9.33 30.43 -40.87
N SER A 123 10.21 30.49 -39.87
CA SER A 123 11.35 31.41 -39.87
C SER A 123 12.33 31.15 -41.01
N GLN A 124 12.55 29.89 -41.41
CA GLN A 124 13.44 29.56 -42.53
C GLN A 124 12.83 29.86 -43.90
N ILE A 125 11.50 29.96 -44.01
CA ILE A 125 10.82 30.33 -45.26
C ILE A 125 10.82 31.84 -45.46
N VAL A 126 10.74 32.60 -44.37
CA VAL A 126 10.65 34.07 -44.40
C VAL A 126 12.04 34.74 -44.47
N SER A 127 13.11 34.02 -44.11
CA SER A 127 14.51 34.51 -44.16
C SER A 127 15.20 34.14 -45.46
#